data_AF-A0A1W9W4F6-F1
#
_entry.id   AF-A0A1W9W4F6-F1
#
_cell.length_a   1.000
_cell.length_b   1.000
_cell.length_c   1.000
_cell.angle_alpha   90.00
_cell.angle_beta   90.00
_cell.angle_gamma   90.00
#
_symmetry.space_group_name_H-M   'P 1'
#
loop_
_entity.id
_entity.type
_entity.pdbx_description
1 polymer ?
#
loop_
_entity_poly.entity_id
_entity_poly.type
_entity_poly.pdbx_seq_one_letter_code
_entity_poly.pdbx_strand_id
1 'polypeptide(L)'
;MTEHVAFKRNIGLFKAVMIGIGAMMGPGIFALPGELAHMIGPLGILVYLVMGLLTVFTALNYSELGAAIPLAGGGYSFTSRTLPRPVAFFTGWFFWIG
;
A
#
# COMPACT_ATOMS: atom_id res chain seq x y z
N MET A 1 31.27 -13.45 -15.83
CA MET A 1 30.14 -12.81 -16.52
C MET A 1 28.89 -13.20 -15.72
N THR A 2 28.48 -12.36 -14.76
CA THR A 2 27.31 -12.65 -13.92
C THR A 2 26.06 -12.56 -14.79
N GLU A 3 25.39 -13.69 -15.03
CA GLU A 3 24.08 -13.72 -15.66
C GLU A 3 23.14 -12.82 -14.86
N HIS A 4 22.77 -11.68 -15.43
CA HIS A 4 21.67 -10.89 -14.91
C HIS A 4 20.38 -11.64 -15.24
N VAL A 5 19.86 -12.38 -14.27
CA VAL A 5 18.53 -13.00 -14.35
C VAL A 5 17.51 -11.87 -14.56
N ALA A 6 17.05 -11.70 -15.79
CA ALA A 6 16.07 -10.68 -16.15
C ALA A 6 14.66 -11.25 -16.01
N PHE A 7 13.85 -10.65 -15.13
CA PHE A 7 12.46 -11.06 -14.98
C PHE A 7 11.64 -10.70 -16.22
N LYS A 8 10.84 -11.66 -16.72
CA LYS A 8 9.89 -11.41 -17.81
C LYS A 8 8.73 -10.54 -17.28
N ARG A 9 8.57 -9.32 -17.81
CA ARG A 9 7.42 -8.45 -17.49
C ARG A 9 6.13 -9.02 -18.09
N ASN A 10 5.39 -9.80 -17.30
CA ASN A 10 4.15 -10.47 -17.72
C ASN A 10 2.93 -10.15 -16.83
N ILE A 11 3.09 -9.21 -15.89
CA ILE A 11 2.04 -8.73 -15.00
C ILE A 11 1.31 -7.60 -15.72
N GLY A 12 0.13 -7.91 -16.26
CA GLY A 12 -0.81 -6.92 -16.79
C GLY A 12 -1.69 -6.34 -15.67
N LEU A 13 -2.53 -5.37 -16.02
CA LEU A 13 -3.40 -4.65 -15.09
C LEU A 13 -4.22 -5.59 -14.19
N PHE A 14 -4.89 -6.58 -14.77
CA PHE A 14 -5.74 -7.51 -14.02
C PHE A 14 -4.94 -8.26 -12.93
N LYS A 15 -3.77 -8.80 -13.28
CA LYS A 15 -2.90 -9.50 -12.32
C LYS A 15 -2.39 -8.55 -11.24
N ALA A 16 -2.03 -7.31 -11.61
CA ALA A 16 -1.59 -6.30 -10.65
C ALA A 16 -2.69 -5.92 -9.66
N VAL A 17 -3.94 -5.74 -10.13
CA VAL A 17 -5.09 -5.47 -9.26
C VAL A 17 -5.36 -6.64 -8.32
N MET A 18 -5.31 -7.88 -8.81
CA MET A 18 -5.48 -9.07 -7.96
C MET A 18 -4.41 -9.17 -6.88
N ILE A 19 -3.15 -8.88 -7.22
CA ILE A 19 -2.04 -8.81 -6.25
C ILE A 19 -2.34 -7.74 -5.19
N GLY A 20 -2.81 -6.56 -5.61
CA GLY A 20 -3.19 -5.48 -4.70
C GLY A 20 -4.30 -5.88 -3.73
N ILE A 21 -5.40 -6.48 -4.23
CA ILE A 21 -6.51 -6.96 -3.38
C ILE A 21 -6.01 -8.01 -2.39
N GLY A 22 -5.20 -8.97 -2.84
CA GLY A 22 -4.63 -10.00 -1.99
C GLY A 22 -3.72 -9.43 -0.89
N ALA A 23 -2.91 -8.42 -1.23
CA ALA A 23 -2.03 -7.75 -0.27
C ALA A 23 -2.80 -6.89 0.76
N MET A 24 -3.98 -6.37 0.42
CA MET A 24 -4.82 -5.59 1.34
C MET A 24 -5.63 -6.47 2.31
N MET A 25 -5.97 -7.70 1.93
CA MET A 25 -6.76 -8.63 2.73
C MET A 25 -5.90 -9.30 3.82
N GLY A 26 -5.61 -8.55 4.88
CA GLY A 26 -4.94 -9.05 6.09
C GLY A 26 -5.91 -9.53 7.19
N PRO A 27 -5.41 -9.99 8.35
CA PRO A 27 -6.25 -10.44 9.46
C PRO A 27 -7.17 -9.33 10.01
N GLY A 28 -6.83 -8.05 9.81
CA GLY A 28 -7.60 -6.91 10.30
C GLY A 28 -9.04 -6.84 9.77
N ILE A 29 -9.32 -7.32 8.55
CA ILE A 29 -10.69 -7.27 7.99
C ILE A 29 -11.67 -8.18 8.74
N PHE A 30 -11.18 -9.20 9.44
CA PHE A 30 -12.02 -10.13 10.20
C PHE A 30 -12.24 -9.69 11.65
N ALA A 31 -11.30 -8.94 12.23
CA ALA A 31 -11.36 -8.51 13.63
C ALA A 31 -11.94 -7.10 13.81
N LEU A 32 -11.51 -6.14 12.98
CA LEU A 32 -11.83 -4.71 13.16
C LEU A 32 -13.31 -4.35 12.95
N PRO A 33 -14.07 -4.95 12.00
CA PRO A 33 -15.48 -4.61 11.86
C PRO A 33 -16.32 -4.97 13.08
N GLY A 34 -15.97 -6.07 13.77
CA GLY A 34 -16.66 -6.51 14.99
C GLY A 34 -16.46 -5.51 16.13
N GLU A 35 -15.21 -5.08 16.33
CA GLU A 35 -14.88 -4.05 17.33
C GLU A 35 -15.57 -2.72 17.01
N LEU A 36 -15.56 -2.30 15.74
CA LEU A 36 -16.24 -1.08 15.30
C LEU A 36 -17.75 -1.15 15.53
N ALA A 37 -18.37 -2.29 15.24
CA ALA A 37 -19.78 -2.52 15.48
C ALA A 37 -20.10 -2.52 16.99
N HIS A 38 -19.19 -2.99 17.84
CA HIS A 38 -19.36 -2.92 19.28
C HIS A 38 -19.33 -1.47 19.80
N MET A 39 -18.41 -0.65 19.29
CA MET A 39 -18.26 0.74 19.73
C MET A 39 -19.35 1.69 19.22
N ILE A 40 -19.76 1.55 17.95
CA ILE A 40 -20.59 2.57 17.25
C ILE A 40 -21.87 1.96 16.64
N GLY A 41 -22.06 0.65 16.78
CA GLY A 41 -23.24 -0.04 16.27
C GLY A 41 -23.37 0.06 14.74
N PRO A 42 -24.62 0.15 14.22
CA PRO A 42 -24.89 0.25 12.79
C PRO A 42 -24.24 1.45 12.09
N LEU A 43 -23.88 2.51 12.82
CA LEU A 43 -23.23 3.71 12.26
C LEU A 43 -21.78 3.43 11.81
N GLY A 44 -21.19 2.29 12.19
CA GLY A 44 -19.85 1.89 11.75
C GLY A 44 -19.69 1.85 10.21
N ILE A 45 -20.77 1.61 9.47
CA ILE A 45 -20.72 1.66 8.00
C ILE A 45 -20.36 3.05 7.47
N LEU A 46 -20.85 4.13 8.11
CA LEU A 46 -20.52 5.50 7.72
C LEU A 46 -19.04 5.79 7.95
N VAL A 47 -18.49 5.29 9.07
CA VAL A 47 -17.05 5.40 9.36
C VAL A 47 -16.23 4.69 8.28
N TYR A 48 -16.62 3.48 7.89
CA TYR A 48 -15.95 2.77 6.79
C TYR A 48 -16.04 3.51 5.46
N LEU A 49 -17.17 4.14 5.14
CA LEU A 49 -17.31 4.94 3.92
C LEU A 49 -16.39 6.16 3.91
N VAL A 50 -16.32 6.88 5.03
CA VAL A 50 -15.43 8.04 5.18
C VAL A 50 -13.96 7.62 5.09
N MET A 51 -13.57 6.54 5.79
CA MET A 51 -12.21 6.00 5.72
C MET A 51 -11.87 5.48 4.32
N GLY A 52 -12.82 4.84 3.63
CA GLY A 52 -12.69 4.42 2.25
C GLY A 52 -12.42 5.60 1.32
N LEU A 53 -13.16 6.70 1.48
CA LEU A 53 -12.94 7.93 0.72
C LEU A 53 -11.53 8.51 0.97
N LEU A 54 -11.09 8.59 2.23
CA LEU A 54 -9.73 9.03 2.56
C LEU A 54 -8.66 8.13 1.93
N THR A 55 -8.89 6.83 1.93
CA THR A 55 -7.97 5.84 1.33
C THR A 55 -7.84 6.03 -0.17
N VAL A 56 -8.91 6.44 -0.87
CA VAL A 56 -8.84 6.76 -2.32
C VAL A 56 -7.87 7.90 -2.59
N PHE A 57 -7.88 8.97 -1.80
CA PHE A 57 -6.92 10.07 -1.97
C PHE A 57 -5.48 9.61 -1.78
N THR A 58 -5.22 8.77 -0.77
CA THR A 58 -3.91 8.15 -0.57
C THR A 58 -3.52 7.27 -1.75
N ALA A 59 -4.43 6.44 -2.26
CA ALA A 59 -4.18 5.56 -3.39
C ALA A 59 -3.86 6.35 -4.67
N LEU A 60 -4.54 7.48 -4.90
CA LEU A 60 -4.25 8.37 -6.03
C LEU A 60 -2.83 8.95 -5.94
N ASN A 61 -2.43 9.45 -4.77
CA ASN A 61 -1.05 9.95 -4.57
C ASN A 61 0.00 8.85 -4.83
N TYR A 62 -0.22 7.65 -4.31
CA TYR A 62 0.66 6.50 -4.58
C TYR A 62 0.67 6.09 -6.05
N SER A 63 -0.46 6.22 -6.76
CA SER A 63 -0.54 5.90 -8.19
C SER A 63 0.28 6.88 -9.04
N GLU A 64 0.27 8.17 -8.70
CA GLU A 64 1.07 9.20 -9.37
C GLU A 64 2.56 8.97 -9.13
N LEU A 65 2.95 8.71 -7.88
CA LEU A 65 4.33 8.39 -7.51
C LEU A 65 4.80 7.09 -8.18
N GLY A 66 3.96 6.05 -8.24
CA GLY A 66 4.27 4.78 -8.89
C GLY A 66 4.42 4.90 -10.41
N ALA A 67 3.67 5.80 -11.04
CA ALA A 67 3.82 6.11 -12.46
C ALA A 67 5.10 6.92 -12.73
N ALA A 68 5.43 7.89 -11.86
CA ALA A 68 6.62 8.73 -11.99
C ALA A 68 7.93 7.97 -11.64
N ILE A 69 7.86 7.02 -10.71
CA ILE A 69 9.01 6.28 -10.18
C ILE A 69 8.77 4.77 -10.35
N PRO A 70 8.90 4.22 -11.59
CA PRO A 70 8.51 2.84 -11.91
C PRO A 70 9.59 1.82 -11.48
N LEU A 71 9.90 1.80 -10.19
CA LEU A 71 10.85 0.86 -9.56
C LEU A 71 10.14 -0.12 -8.64
N ALA A 72 10.71 -1.32 -8.55
CA ALA A 72 10.37 -2.27 -7.51
C ALA A 72 11.03 -1.84 -6.18
N GLY A 73 10.28 -1.15 -5.32
CA GLY A 73 10.75 -0.83 -3.98
C GLY A 73 9.84 0.05 -3.10
N GLY A 74 8.57 0.22 -3.47
CA GLY A 74 7.53 0.80 -2.61
C GLY A 74 7.85 2.18 -2.02
N GLY A 75 7.31 2.46 -0.82
CA GLY A 75 7.45 3.77 -0.15
C GLY A 75 8.90 4.18 0.13
N TYR A 76 9.81 3.22 0.34
CA TYR A 76 11.24 3.49 0.48
C TYR A 76 11.85 4.09 -0.80
N SER A 77 11.46 3.58 -1.97
CA SER A 77 11.97 4.12 -3.26
C SER A 77 11.50 5.55 -3.54
N PHE A 78 10.33 5.92 -3.04
CA PHE A 78 9.82 7.28 -3.15
C PHE A 78 10.62 8.23 -2.27
N THR A 79 10.69 7.93 -0.97
CA THR A 79 11.36 8.78 0.03
C THR A 79 12.87 8.88 -0.18
N SER A 80 13.54 7.80 -0.59
CA SER A 80 14.98 7.82 -0.90
C SER A 80 15.37 8.71 -2.08
N ARG A 81 14.41 9.06 -2.95
CA ARG A 81 14.63 9.94 -4.11
C ARG A 81 14.18 11.37 -3.88
N THR A 82 13.24 11.60 -2.98
CA THR A 82 12.62 12.92 -2.77
C THR A 82 13.03 13.58 -1.45
N LEU A 83 13.52 12.82 -0.48
CA LEU A 83 13.77 13.30 0.89
C LEU A 83 15.19 12.98 1.40
N PRO A 84 15.64 13.67 2.47
CA PRO A 84 16.94 13.39 3.09
C PRO A 84 17.05 11.95 3.64
N ARG A 85 18.28 11.44 3.67
CA ARG A 85 18.63 10.06 4.07
C ARG A 85 17.98 9.56 5.37
N PRO A 86 17.91 10.34 6.47
CA PRO A 86 17.29 9.86 7.71
C PRO A 86 15.82 9.47 7.51
N VAL A 87 15.06 10.27 6.74
CA VAL A 87 13.64 10.02 6.49
C VAL A 87 13.46 8.75 5.68
N ALA A 88 14.25 8.58 4.62
CA ALA A 88 14.22 7.37 3.80
C ALA A 88 14.58 6.11 4.61
N PHE A 89 15.58 6.19 5.51
CA PHE A 89 15.93 5.09 6.40
C PHE A 89 14.76 4.71 7.31
N PHE A 90 14.14 5.68 7.98
CA PHE A 90 12.99 5.42 8.83
C PHE A 90 11.81 4.82 8.04
N THR A 91 11.51 5.34 6.85
CA THR A 91 10.45 4.78 6.00
C THR A 91 10.71 3.31 5.67
N GLY A 92 11.94 2.94 5.32
CA GLY A 92 12.31 1.53 5.09
C GLY A 92 12.17 0.67 6.34
N TRP A 93 12.62 1.19 7.49
CA TRP A 93 12.51 0.49 8.77
C TRP A 93 11.05 0.26 9.20
N PHE A 94 10.19 1.29 9.09
CA PHE A 94 8.76 1.17 9.39
C PHE A 94 8.04 0.16 8.48
N PHE A 95 8.45 0.06 7.22
CA PHE A 95 7.89 -0.91 6.28
C PHE A 95 8.34 -2.36 6.56
N TRP A 96 9.43 -2.55 7.30
CA TRP A 96 9.93 -3.88 7.66
C TRP A 96 9.34 -4.39 8.98
N ILE A 97 9.11 -3.52 9.97
CA ILE A 97 8.56 -3.91 11.27
C ILE A 97 7.03 -4.07 11.25
N GLY A 98 6.36 -3.38 10.33
CA GLY A 98 4.92 -3.48 10.12
C GLY A 98 4.57 -4.68 9.25
#